data_AF-A0A8T7AU45-F1
#
_entry.id   AF-A0A8T7AU45-F1
#
_cell.length_a   1.000
_cell.length_b   1.000
_cell.length_c   1.000
_cell.angle_alpha   90.00
_cell.angle_beta   90.00
_cell.angle_gamma   90.00
#
_symmetry.space_group_name_H-M   'P 1'
#
loop_
_entity.id
_entity.type
_entity.pdbx_description
1 polymer ?
#
loop_
_entity_poly.entity_id
_entity_poly.type
_entity_poly.pdbx_seq_one_letter_code
_entity_poly.pdbx_strand_id
1 'polypeptide(L)'
;MTSTLWGVMGRKAAKEWMPISATGKNNAWSRARGFTIIEILVVVVVIGVMVSIFTLSVGSFADDQGAEDMRRLEALIELASEEAAMQGREIGLTFYQHGYEFAVLGFLTDAEGRPYTQWSVMEQDRIFRPRNLGEDIAVDLELNEDEMVLLYERDTREEYEPQIFILSSGEIEPPFMARLRPAFENTGLTLTAETDGTLTIDNENVDD
;
A
#
# COMPACT_ATOMS: atom_id res chain seq x y z
N MET A 1 6.14 -21.80 -125.08
CA MET A 1 4.81 -22.38 -124.73
C MET A 1 4.97 -23.13 -123.42
N THR A 2 3.99 -23.00 -122.52
CA THR A 2 3.89 -23.57 -121.15
C THR A 2 4.76 -22.86 -120.10
N SER A 3 4.34 -22.58 -118.86
CA SER A 3 3.04 -22.65 -118.16
C SER A 3 3.16 -21.89 -116.82
N THR A 4 2.10 -21.15 -116.46
CA THR A 4 1.48 -21.00 -115.12
C THR A 4 2.35 -20.97 -113.84
N LEU A 5 2.22 -19.91 -113.03
CA LEU A 5 1.34 -19.86 -111.84
C LEU A 5 1.59 -18.56 -111.05
N TRP A 6 0.51 -17.80 -110.88
CA TRP A 6 0.42 -16.62 -110.01
C TRP A 6 -0.11 -17.11 -108.66
N GLY A 7 0.55 -16.74 -107.57
CA GLY A 7 0.20 -17.21 -106.23
C GLY A 7 0.49 -16.19 -105.14
N VAL A 8 -0.61 -15.68 -104.58
CA VAL A 8 -0.79 -15.16 -103.22
C VAL A 8 -0.35 -13.71 -102.94
N MET A 9 -1.36 -12.86 -103.00
CA MET A 9 -1.49 -11.60 -102.28
C MET A 9 -2.05 -11.91 -100.88
N GLY A 10 -1.45 -11.35 -99.83
CA GLY A 10 -1.95 -11.44 -98.45
C GLY A 10 -1.49 -10.25 -97.61
N ARG A 11 -2.21 -9.13 -97.74
CA ARG A 11 -2.06 -7.91 -96.94
C ARG A 11 -2.81 -8.04 -95.61
N LYS A 12 -2.25 -7.46 -94.52
CA LYS A 12 -2.87 -6.56 -93.50
C LYS A 12 -1.99 -6.59 -92.23
N ALA A 13 -1.41 -5.46 -91.81
CA ALA A 13 -1.95 -4.46 -90.88
C ALA A 13 -2.08 -5.03 -89.44
N ALA A 14 -1.74 -4.38 -88.33
CA ALA A 14 -1.43 -2.98 -88.05
C ALA A 14 -0.56 -2.89 -86.78
N LYS A 15 0.02 -1.71 -86.63
CA LYS A 15 0.76 -1.15 -85.49
C LYS A 15 -0.21 -0.75 -84.39
N GLU A 16 0.06 -1.11 -83.13
CA GLU A 16 -0.34 -0.29 -81.98
C GLU A 16 0.48 -0.60 -80.73
N TRP A 17 1.06 0.45 -80.15
CA TRP A 17 1.68 0.46 -78.82
C TRP A 17 0.59 0.84 -77.82
N MET A 18 0.59 0.21 -76.64
CA MET A 18 -0.19 0.70 -75.49
C MET A 18 0.72 0.88 -74.27
N PRO A 19 0.66 2.03 -73.58
CA PRO A 19 1.17 2.17 -72.23
C PRO A 19 0.11 1.70 -71.23
N ILE A 20 0.54 1.06 -70.14
CA ILE A 20 -0.29 0.95 -68.94
C ILE A 20 0.62 0.98 -67.71
N SER A 21 0.61 2.12 -67.02
CA SER A 21 0.99 2.19 -65.62
C SER A 21 -0.16 1.62 -64.78
N ALA A 22 0.16 0.70 -63.87
CA ALA A 22 -0.73 0.33 -62.77
C ALA A 22 0.08 0.25 -61.48
N THR A 23 -0.13 1.24 -60.61
CA THR A 23 0.28 1.24 -59.21
C THR A 23 -0.60 0.29 -58.41
N GLY A 24 0.00 -0.46 -57.47
CA GLY A 24 -0.69 -0.84 -56.24
C GLY A 24 -0.70 -2.33 -55.91
N LYS A 25 -0.02 -2.71 -54.83
CA LYS A 25 -0.64 -2.89 -53.50
C LYS A 25 0.37 -3.58 -52.59
N ASN A 26 0.84 -2.83 -51.61
CA ASN A 26 1.66 -3.31 -50.52
C ASN A 26 0.75 -4.17 -49.63
N ASN A 27 0.78 -5.49 -49.78
CA ASN A 27 0.16 -6.40 -48.83
C ASN A 27 1.15 -6.75 -47.72
N ALA A 28 1.68 -5.73 -47.06
CA ALA A 28 2.02 -5.86 -45.65
C ALA A 28 0.69 -5.86 -44.87
N TRP A 29 -0.09 -6.91 -45.04
CA TRP A 29 -1.06 -7.25 -44.01
C TRP A 29 -0.24 -7.62 -42.79
N SER A 30 -0.02 -6.63 -41.92
CA SER A 30 0.14 -6.90 -40.51
C SER A 30 -1.01 -7.83 -40.16
N ARG A 31 -0.70 -9.11 -39.97
CA ARG A 31 -1.58 -9.99 -39.21
C ARG A 31 -1.61 -9.37 -37.83
N ALA A 32 -2.52 -8.42 -37.62
CA ALA A 32 -3.04 -8.10 -36.30
C ALA A 32 -3.60 -9.42 -35.80
N ARG A 33 -2.75 -10.16 -35.08
CA ARG A 33 -3.16 -11.32 -34.31
C ARG A 33 -4.09 -10.75 -33.25
N GLY A 34 -5.39 -10.79 -33.54
CA GLY A 34 -6.41 -10.48 -32.56
C GLY A 34 -6.29 -11.47 -31.40
N PHE A 35 -6.54 -10.97 -30.19
CA PHE A 35 -6.61 -11.77 -28.99
C PHE A 35 -7.56 -12.94 -29.20
N THR A 36 -7.13 -14.14 -28.83
CA THR A 36 -7.98 -15.32 -28.89
C THR A 36 -8.91 -15.33 -27.68
N ILE A 37 -10.12 -15.91 -27.80
CA ILE A 37 -11.04 -16.05 -26.66
C ILE A 37 -10.36 -16.80 -25.51
N ILE A 38 -9.52 -17.79 -25.82
CA ILE A 38 -8.78 -18.54 -24.79
C ILE A 38 -7.81 -17.64 -24.00
N GLU A 39 -7.26 -16.60 -24.62
CA GLU A 39 -6.33 -15.67 -23.95
C GLU A 39 -7.05 -14.83 -22.90
N ILE A 40 -8.22 -14.28 -23.23
CA ILE A 40 -9.05 -13.57 -22.25
C ILE A 40 -9.63 -14.53 -21.20
N LEU A 41 -9.99 -15.76 -21.59
CA LEU A 41 -10.48 -16.77 -20.64
C LEU A 41 -9.41 -17.15 -19.62
N VAL A 42 -8.17 -17.38 -20.05
CA VAL A 42 -7.05 -17.67 -19.14
C VAL A 42 -6.78 -16.48 -18.22
N VAL A 43 -6.79 -15.25 -18.74
CA VAL A 43 -6.58 -14.04 -17.91
C VAL A 43 -7.67 -13.92 -16.84
N VAL A 44 -8.94 -14.09 -17.19
CA VAL A 44 -10.05 -14.03 -16.22
C VAL A 44 -9.96 -15.16 -15.19
N VAL A 45 -9.54 -16.36 -15.60
CA VAL A 45 -9.30 -17.48 -14.66
C VAL A 45 -8.14 -17.18 -13.73
N VAL A 46 -7.02 -16.65 -14.22
CA VAL A 46 -5.86 -16.28 -13.39
C VAL A 46 -6.22 -15.18 -12.40
N ILE A 47 -6.94 -14.13 -12.84
CA ILE A 47 -7.44 -13.08 -11.97
C ILE A 47 -8.40 -13.66 -10.92
N GLY A 48 -9.33 -14.54 -11.33
CA GLY A 48 -10.27 -15.18 -10.40
C GLY A 48 -9.59 -16.06 -9.35
N VAL A 49 -8.58 -16.85 -9.74
CA VAL A 49 -7.78 -17.65 -8.79
C VAL A 49 -6.98 -16.74 -7.86
N MET A 50 -6.38 -15.68 -8.39
CA MET A 50 -5.66 -14.69 -7.57
C MET A 50 -6.59 -14.07 -6.54
N VAL A 51 -7.74 -13.52 -6.95
CA VAL A 51 -8.74 -12.91 -6.05
C VAL A 51 -9.18 -13.92 -4.98
N SER A 52 -9.43 -15.17 -5.35
CA SER A 52 -9.87 -16.20 -4.40
C SER A 52 -8.80 -16.58 -3.38
N ILE A 53 -7.52 -16.44 -3.69
CA ILE A 53 -6.42 -16.65 -2.74
C ILE A 53 -6.33 -15.47 -1.77
N PHE A 54 -6.47 -14.23 -2.25
CA PHE A 54 -6.45 -13.04 -1.39
C PHE A 54 -7.59 -13.04 -0.38
N THR A 55 -8.81 -13.40 -0.77
CA THR A 55 -9.95 -13.43 0.18
C THR A 55 -9.78 -14.42 1.34
N LEU A 56 -9.01 -15.50 1.16
CA LEU A 56 -8.69 -16.44 2.23
C LEU A 56 -7.60 -15.90 3.17
N SER A 57 -6.78 -14.96 2.70
CA SER A 57 -5.70 -14.34 3.46
C SER A 57 -6.20 -13.39 4.55
N VAL A 58 -7.23 -12.57 4.25
CA VAL A 58 -7.93 -11.68 5.21
C VAL A 58 -8.30 -12.43 6.49
N GLY A 59 -8.99 -13.56 6.32
CA GLY A 59 -9.49 -14.37 7.43
C GLY A 59 -8.38 -14.98 8.28
N SER A 60 -7.22 -15.27 7.69
CA SER A 60 -6.05 -15.79 8.42
C SER A 60 -5.22 -14.69 9.11
N PHE A 61 -5.20 -13.47 8.55
CA PHE A 61 -4.48 -12.34 9.15
C PHE A 61 -5.10 -11.88 10.46
N ALA A 62 -6.44 -11.80 10.49
CA ALA A 62 -7.20 -11.53 11.70
C ALA A 62 -7.15 -12.69 12.71
N ASP A 63 -6.77 -13.92 12.30
CA ASP A 63 -6.81 -15.10 13.17
C ASP A 63 -5.53 -15.30 14.01
N ASP A 64 -4.34 -14.94 13.52
CA ASP A 64 -3.08 -15.17 14.25
C ASP A 64 -2.21 -13.90 14.40
N GLN A 65 -1.48 -13.47 13.35
CA GLN A 65 -0.41 -12.47 13.53
C GLN A 65 -0.92 -11.05 13.81
N GLY A 66 -1.90 -10.56 13.04
CA GLY A 66 -2.44 -9.21 13.22
C GLY A 66 -3.16 -9.05 14.56
N ALA A 67 -3.86 -10.10 15.00
CA ALA A 67 -4.52 -10.13 16.31
C ALA A 67 -3.53 -10.15 17.47
N GLU A 68 -2.44 -10.92 17.38
CA GLU A 68 -1.38 -10.89 18.37
C GLU A 68 -0.71 -9.51 18.47
N ASP A 69 -0.44 -8.89 17.31
CA ASP A 69 0.18 -7.56 17.27
C ASP A 69 -0.76 -6.47 17.81
N MET A 70 -2.06 -6.56 17.52
CA MET A 70 -3.07 -5.64 18.03
C MET A 70 -3.24 -5.75 19.55
N ARG A 71 -3.41 -6.97 20.08
CA ARG A 71 -3.48 -7.21 21.54
C ARG A 71 -2.21 -6.77 22.25
N ARG A 72 -1.05 -6.90 21.59
CA ARG A 72 0.20 -6.40 22.16
C ARG A 72 0.23 -4.88 22.19
N LEU A 73 -0.22 -4.21 21.13
CA LEU A 73 -0.33 -2.75 21.11
C LEU A 73 -1.24 -2.26 22.24
N GLU A 74 -2.44 -2.84 22.37
CA GLU A 74 -3.37 -2.57 23.48
C GLU A 74 -2.70 -2.71 24.84
N ALA A 75 -2.12 -3.88 25.14
CA ALA A 75 -1.46 -4.13 26.42
C ALA A 75 -0.28 -3.19 26.70
N LEU A 76 0.45 -2.74 25.66
CA LEU A 76 1.53 -1.77 25.80
C LEU A 76 1.00 -0.36 26.08
N ILE A 77 -0.13 0.03 25.47
CA ILE A 77 -0.76 1.32 25.75
C ILE A 77 -1.32 1.33 27.17
N GLU A 78 -2.03 0.28 27.60
CA GLU A 78 -2.52 0.16 28.98
C GLU A 78 -1.37 0.29 29.99
N LEU A 79 -0.29 -0.46 29.77
CA LEU A 79 0.88 -0.40 30.65
C LEU A 79 1.57 0.97 30.60
N ALA A 80 1.61 1.63 29.44
CA ALA A 80 2.13 2.98 29.33
C ALA A 80 1.28 3.97 30.15
N SER A 81 -0.05 3.85 30.11
CA SER A 81 -0.96 4.67 30.93
C SER A 81 -0.76 4.43 32.42
N GLU A 82 -0.63 3.17 32.84
CA GLU A 82 -0.31 2.82 34.23
C GLU A 82 1.03 3.42 34.69
N GLU A 83 2.09 3.27 33.87
CA GLU A 83 3.42 3.81 34.16
C GLU A 83 3.43 5.35 34.18
N ALA A 84 2.70 5.99 33.27
CA ALA A 84 2.55 7.44 33.24
C ALA A 84 1.91 7.96 34.53
N ALA A 85 0.82 7.33 34.97
CA ALA A 85 0.12 7.68 36.19
C ALA A 85 0.94 7.39 37.46
N MET A 86 1.62 6.23 37.52
CA MET A 86 2.42 5.85 38.69
C MET A 86 3.69 6.69 38.85
N GLN A 87 4.38 7.00 37.76
CA GLN A 87 5.65 7.74 37.80
C GLN A 87 5.46 9.26 37.68
N GLY A 88 4.27 9.72 37.34
CA GLY A 88 4.00 11.14 37.09
C GLY A 88 4.80 11.66 35.89
N ARG A 89 4.95 10.84 34.85
CA ARG A 89 5.70 11.17 33.62
C ARG A 89 4.78 11.05 32.42
N GLU A 90 5.05 11.83 31.39
CA GLU A 90 4.34 11.73 30.12
C GLU A 90 5.03 10.72 29.21
N ILE A 91 4.23 9.87 28.57
CA ILE A 91 4.69 8.90 27.57
C ILE A 91 4.12 9.30 26.22
N GLY A 92 4.94 9.29 25.19
CA GLY A 92 4.53 9.54 23.82
C GLY A 92 4.40 8.24 23.05
N LEU A 93 3.44 8.15 22.13
CA LEU A 93 3.28 7.08 21.15
C LEU A 93 3.35 7.67 19.74
N THR A 94 4.05 6.99 18.84
CA THR A 94 4.16 7.39 17.43
C THR A 94 4.05 6.18 16.55
N PHE A 95 3.19 6.27 15.54
CA PHE A 95 3.01 5.27 14.51
C PHE A 95 3.79 5.63 13.24
N TYR A 96 4.25 4.58 12.58
CA TYR A 96 4.89 4.56 11.27
C TYR A 96 4.13 3.58 10.38
N GLN A 97 4.40 3.62 9.07
CA GLN A 97 3.72 2.77 8.09
C GLN A 97 3.71 1.28 8.46
N HIS A 98 4.78 0.80 9.11
CA HIS A 98 4.98 -0.60 9.46
C HIS A 98 5.39 -0.80 10.92
N GLY A 99 4.98 0.10 11.82
CA GLY A 99 5.44 0.00 13.21
C GLY A 99 4.98 1.14 14.11
N TYR A 100 5.45 1.09 15.35
CA TYR A 100 5.21 2.12 16.34
C TYR A 100 6.31 2.15 17.39
N GLU A 101 6.43 3.26 18.09
CA GLU A 101 7.38 3.40 19.19
C GLU A 101 6.86 4.28 20.31
N PHE A 102 7.44 4.07 21.50
CA PHE A 102 7.15 4.85 22.69
C PHE A 102 8.32 5.76 23.04
N ALA A 103 8.01 6.94 23.57
CA ALA A 103 8.97 7.90 24.07
C ALA A 103 8.59 8.38 25.47
N VAL A 104 9.53 8.93 26.22
CA VAL A 104 9.28 9.55 27.53
C VAL A 104 9.70 11.01 27.51
N LEU A 105 8.93 11.86 28.19
CA LEU A 105 9.31 13.25 28.39
C LEU A 105 10.31 13.35 29.56
N GLY A 106 11.53 13.74 29.24
CA GLY A 106 12.58 14.00 30.23
C GLY A 106 12.64 15.48 30.63
N PHE A 107 12.89 15.75 31.91
CA PHE A 107 13.23 17.08 32.41
C PHE A 107 14.75 17.18 32.55
N LEU A 108 15.37 17.96 31.67
CA LEU A 108 16.81 18.10 31.55
C LEU A 108 17.22 19.53 31.90
N THR A 109 18.53 19.77 31.94
CA THR A 109 19.11 21.08 32.20
C THR A 109 20.22 21.32 31.19
N ASP A 110 20.20 22.49 30.54
CA ASP A 110 21.21 22.82 29.53
C ASP A 110 22.56 23.21 30.17
N ALA A 111 23.56 23.50 29.33
CA ALA A 111 24.90 23.88 29.79
C ALA A 111 24.91 25.16 30.65
N GLU A 112 23.90 26.01 30.51
CA GLU A 112 23.71 27.26 31.24
C GLU A 112 22.87 27.09 32.52
N GLY A 113 22.42 25.87 32.84
CA GLY A 113 21.62 25.60 34.03
C GLY A 113 20.12 25.87 33.86
N ARG A 114 19.63 26.08 32.63
CA ARG A 114 18.20 26.34 32.35
C ARG A 114 17.48 25.02 32.15
N PRO A 115 16.32 24.80 32.82
CA PRO A 115 15.54 23.60 32.62
C PRO A 115 14.90 23.59 31.23
N TYR A 116 14.87 22.43 30.59
CA TYR A 116 14.14 22.19 29.35
C TYR A 116 13.57 20.77 29.35
N THR A 117 12.56 20.53 28.53
CA THR A 117 11.97 19.20 28.32
C THR A 117 12.44 18.64 26.99
N GLN A 118 12.58 17.32 26.93
CA GLN A 118 12.96 16.63 25.70
C GLN A 118 12.33 15.25 25.66
N TRP A 119 11.71 14.92 24.54
CA TRP A 119 11.25 13.57 24.28
C TRP A 119 12.43 12.66 23.93
N SER A 120 12.45 11.47 24.52
CA SER A 120 13.46 10.46 24.26
C SER A 120 12.79 9.12 23.99
N VAL A 121 13.05 8.55 22.81
CA VAL A 121 12.52 7.22 22.44
C VAL A 121 13.09 6.15 23.35
N MET A 122 12.24 5.23 23.78
CA MET A 122 12.57 4.15 24.71
C MET A 122 13.29 2.97 24.02
N GLU A 123 14.30 3.22 23.20
CA GLU A 123 14.94 2.20 22.33
C GLU A 123 15.53 1.00 23.09
N GLN A 124 16.11 1.26 24.26
CA GLN A 124 16.77 0.24 25.09
C GLN A 124 15.84 -0.37 26.14
N ASP A 125 14.58 0.06 26.18
CA ASP A 125 13.62 -0.47 27.15
C ASP A 125 13.21 -1.91 26.80
N ARG A 126 13.07 -2.76 27.81
CA ARG A 126 12.74 -4.18 27.58
C ARG A 126 11.30 -4.39 27.13
N ILE A 127 10.42 -3.45 27.44
CA ILE A 127 8.98 -3.52 27.21
C ILE A 127 8.60 -2.57 26.08
N PHE A 128 9.00 -1.30 26.19
CA PHE A 128 8.59 -0.20 25.33
C PHE A 128 9.50 0.07 24.12
N ARG A 129 10.43 -0.83 23.81
CA ARG A 129 11.23 -0.73 22.58
C ARG A 129 10.36 -0.59 21.33
N PRO A 130 10.85 0.12 20.28
CA PRO A 130 10.18 0.21 18.99
C PRO A 130 9.75 -1.15 18.44
N ARG A 131 8.58 -1.17 17.80
CA ARG A 131 7.96 -2.36 17.22
C ARG A 131 7.85 -2.20 15.71
N ASN A 132 8.44 -3.15 15.00
CA ASN A 132 8.28 -3.30 13.57
C ASN A 132 7.31 -4.47 13.34
N LEU A 133 6.26 -4.22 12.56
CA LEU A 133 5.18 -5.16 12.24
C LEU A 133 5.46 -5.92 10.93
N GLY A 134 6.55 -5.60 10.24
CA GLY A 134 6.87 -6.11 8.91
C GLY A 134 6.17 -5.34 7.80
N GLU A 135 6.70 -5.45 6.58
CA GLU A 135 6.13 -4.75 5.40
C GLU A 135 4.79 -5.35 4.94
N ASP A 136 4.47 -6.56 5.40
CA ASP A 136 3.20 -7.24 5.12
C ASP A 136 2.03 -6.65 5.92
N ILE A 137 2.32 -5.87 6.97
CA ILE A 137 1.33 -5.19 7.82
C ILE A 137 1.45 -3.69 7.63
N ALA A 138 0.37 -3.07 7.20
CA ALA A 138 0.24 -1.62 7.13
C ALA A 138 -0.50 -1.09 8.37
N VAL A 139 -0.06 0.08 8.84
CA VAL A 139 -0.74 0.87 9.86
C VAL A 139 -1.44 2.04 9.19
N ASP A 140 -2.73 2.20 9.45
CA ASP A 140 -3.42 3.47 9.23
C ASP A 140 -3.68 4.11 10.60
N LEU A 141 -3.60 5.44 10.66
CA LEU A 141 -3.84 6.21 11.87
C LEU A 141 -4.81 7.35 11.57
N GLU A 142 -5.82 7.48 12.42
CA GLU A 142 -6.70 8.64 12.48
C GLU A 142 -6.50 9.34 13.83
N LEU A 143 -6.28 10.65 13.81
CA LEU A 143 -6.18 11.49 15.01
C LEU A 143 -7.32 12.50 14.99
N ASN A 144 -8.14 12.58 16.03
CA ASN A 144 -9.35 13.42 16.03
C ASN A 144 -10.25 13.21 14.78
N GLU A 145 -10.39 11.98 14.30
CA GLU A 145 -11.14 11.62 13.07
C GLU A 145 -10.50 12.09 11.75
N ASP A 146 -9.27 12.65 11.78
CA ASP A 146 -8.51 13.01 10.58
C ASP A 146 -7.47 11.93 10.23
N GLU A 147 -7.53 11.40 9.00
CA GLU A 147 -6.53 10.46 8.48
C GLU A 147 -5.12 11.08 8.41
N MET A 148 -4.15 10.37 8.96
CA MET A 148 -2.75 10.80 9.00
C MET A 148 -1.90 10.09 7.95
N VAL A 149 -1.03 10.85 7.29
CA VAL A 149 0.04 10.28 6.45
C VAL A 149 1.22 9.90 7.32
N LEU A 150 1.44 8.60 7.50
CA LEU A 150 2.54 8.08 8.31
C LEU A 150 3.87 8.07 7.53
N LEU A 151 4.94 8.40 8.26
CA LEU A 151 6.31 8.22 7.79
C LEU A 151 6.68 6.74 7.78
N TYR A 152 7.60 6.34 6.90
CA TYR A 152 8.11 4.96 6.88
C TYR A 152 8.93 4.65 8.14
N GLU A 153 9.76 5.60 8.56
CA GLU A 153 10.59 5.53 9.76
C GLU A 153 10.80 6.94 10.35
N ARG A 154 11.32 6.99 11.57
CA ARG A 154 11.68 8.24 12.27
C ARG A 154 12.77 9.00 11.51
N ASP A 155 12.59 10.32 11.30
CA ASP A 155 13.67 11.18 10.80
C ASP A 155 14.57 11.64 11.95
N THR A 156 15.74 11.02 12.10
CA THR A 156 16.69 11.34 13.18
C THR A 156 17.37 12.71 13.04
N ARG A 157 17.10 13.46 11.97
CA ARG A 157 17.62 14.82 11.76
C ARG A 157 16.73 15.89 12.38
N GLU A 158 15.48 15.55 12.68
CA GLU A 158 14.50 16.44 13.29
C GLU A 158 14.37 16.16 14.79
N GLU A 159 13.88 17.14 15.53
CA GLU A 159 13.56 16.94 16.94
C GLU A 159 12.36 15.99 17.04
N TYR A 160 12.47 14.99 17.91
CA TYR A 160 11.41 14.00 18.05
C TYR A 160 10.22 14.59 18.81
N GLU A 161 9.04 14.47 18.23
CA GLU A 161 7.76 14.84 18.84
C GLU A 161 6.76 13.70 18.60
N PRO A 162 6.14 13.16 19.66
CA PRO A 162 5.18 12.08 19.49
C PRO A 162 3.86 12.58 18.91
N GLN A 163 3.16 11.71 18.18
CA GLN A 163 1.82 11.99 17.63
C GLN A 163 0.74 11.98 18.72
N ILE A 164 0.90 11.09 19.71
CA ILE A 164 -0.07 10.81 20.75
C ILE A 164 0.63 10.91 22.11
N PHE A 165 -0.02 11.56 23.06
CA PHE A 165 0.42 11.77 24.42
C PHE A 165 -0.41 10.91 25.36
N ILE A 166 0.25 10.10 26.17
CA ILE A 166 -0.31 9.35 27.28
C ILE A 166 0.11 10.10 28.55
N LEU A 167 -0.84 10.83 29.11
CA LEU A 167 -0.61 11.77 30.18
C LEU A 167 -0.60 11.07 31.54
N SER A 168 0.05 11.69 32.53
CA SER A 168 0.04 11.17 33.90
C SER A 168 -1.34 11.22 34.58
N SER A 169 -2.33 11.91 33.98
CA SER A 169 -3.73 11.86 34.40
C SER A 169 -4.40 10.52 34.05
N GLY A 170 -3.80 9.73 33.15
CA GLY A 170 -4.44 8.59 32.50
C GLY A 170 -5.15 8.96 31.20
N GLU A 171 -5.17 10.25 30.84
CA GLU A 171 -5.77 10.71 29.59
C GLU A 171 -4.85 10.42 28.40
N ILE A 172 -5.48 10.14 27.26
CA ILE A 172 -4.81 9.97 25.96
C ILE A 172 -5.21 11.15 25.06
N GLU A 173 -4.23 11.88 24.56
CA GLU A 173 -4.47 13.05 23.71
C GLU A 173 -3.58 13.07 22.47
N PRO A 174 -4.12 13.35 21.27
CA PRO A 174 -5.55 13.31 20.95
C PRO A 174 -6.13 11.89 21.03
N PRO A 175 -7.46 11.72 21.10
CA PRO A 175 -8.09 10.43 20.82
C PRO A 175 -7.73 9.97 19.41
N PHE A 176 -7.59 8.67 19.23
CA PHE A 176 -7.12 8.10 17.98
C PHE A 176 -7.74 6.75 17.65
N MET A 177 -7.72 6.41 16.37
CA MET A 177 -7.98 5.06 15.89
C MET A 177 -6.78 4.57 15.09
N ALA A 178 -6.22 3.43 15.46
CA ALA A 178 -5.17 2.74 14.72
C ALA A 178 -5.75 1.49 14.06
N ARG A 179 -5.56 1.33 12.74
CA ARG A 179 -5.94 0.13 12.00
C ARG A 179 -4.68 -0.66 11.62
N LEU A 180 -4.63 -1.93 12.02
CA LEU A 180 -3.64 -2.88 11.53
C LEU A 180 -4.26 -3.76 10.47
N ARG A 181 -3.73 -3.71 9.25
CA ARG A 181 -4.26 -4.45 8.09
C ARG A 181 -3.15 -5.08 7.26
N PRO A 182 -3.43 -6.13 6.47
CA PRO A 182 -2.51 -6.58 5.44
C PRO A 182 -2.22 -5.43 4.46
N ALA A 183 -0.97 -5.30 4.01
CA ALA A 183 -0.56 -4.21 3.12
C ALA A 183 -1.32 -4.19 1.77
N PHE A 184 -1.87 -5.34 1.35
CA PHE A 184 -2.60 -5.52 0.10
C PHE A 184 -4.12 -5.41 0.23
N GLU A 185 -4.62 -5.17 1.44
CA GLU A 185 -6.04 -5.12 1.76
C GLU A 185 -6.38 -3.81 2.48
N ASN A 186 -7.66 -3.45 2.47
CA ASN A 186 -8.16 -2.23 3.14
C ASN A 186 -8.88 -2.53 4.46
N THR A 187 -9.10 -3.80 4.78
CA THR A 187 -9.79 -4.24 6.00
C THR A 187 -8.77 -4.76 6.99
N GLY A 188 -9.01 -4.52 8.28
CA GLY A 188 -8.10 -4.95 9.34
C GLY A 188 -8.74 -4.82 10.71
N LEU A 189 -7.93 -5.08 11.74
CA LEU A 189 -8.32 -4.87 13.13
C LEU A 189 -8.14 -3.39 13.46
N THR A 190 -9.10 -2.84 14.20
CA THR A 190 -9.04 -1.45 14.67
C THR A 190 -8.88 -1.43 16.18
N LEU A 191 -8.07 -0.50 16.67
CA LEU A 191 -7.99 -0.13 18.07
C LEU A 191 -8.33 1.34 18.19
N THR A 192 -9.37 1.63 18.96
CA THR A 192 -9.80 2.99 19.28
C THR A 192 -9.40 3.32 20.69
N ALA A 193 -8.76 4.48 20.87
CA ALA A 193 -8.41 5.03 22.16
C ALA A 193 -9.16 6.35 22.38
N GLU A 194 -9.96 6.37 23.43
CA GLU A 194 -10.70 7.55 23.88
C GLU A 194 -9.85 8.41 24.81
N THR A 195 -10.23 9.69 24.98
CA THR A 195 -9.48 10.62 25.83
C THR A 195 -9.37 10.19 27.29
N ASP A 196 -10.34 9.45 27.80
CA ASP A 196 -10.33 8.95 29.18
C ASP A 196 -9.42 7.72 29.39
N GLY A 197 -8.71 7.30 28.34
CA GLY A 197 -7.82 6.14 28.35
C GLY A 197 -8.52 4.81 28.06
N THR A 198 -9.82 4.82 27.76
CA THR A 198 -10.54 3.60 27.35
C THR A 198 -10.03 3.13 25.98
N LEU A 199 -9.68 1.84 25.91
CA LEU A 199 -9.28 1.18 24.68
C LEU A 199 -10.36 0.18 24.24
N THR A 200 -10.66 0.12 22.95
CA THR A 200 -11.55 -0.87 22.37
C THR A 200 -10.95 -1.43 21.09
N ILE A 201 -10.88 -2.75 20.99
CA ILE A 201 -10.54 -3.45 19.74
C ILE A 201 -11.83 -3.89 19.05
N ASP A 202 -11.96 -3.56 17.78
CA ASP A 202 -13.02 -4.07 16.90
C ASP A 202 -12.40 -4.77 15.68
N ASN A 203 -13.14 -5.72 15.12
CA ASN A 203 -12.79 -6.31 13.84
C ASN A 203 -13.78 -5.76 12.84
N GLU A 204 -13.30 -4.97 11.88
CA GLU A 204 -14.12 -4.39 10.82
C GLU A 204 -14.61 -5.53 9.90
N ASN A 205 -15.56 -6.32 10.36
CA ASN A 205 -16.33 -7.22 9.52
C ASN A 205 -17.15 -6.29 8.65
N VAL A 206 -16.76 -6.21 7.38
CA VAL A 206 -17.55 -5.59 6.32
C VAL A 206 -18.97 -6.17 6.41
N ASP A 207 -19.89 -5.41 6.97
CA ASP A 207 -21.33 -5.67 6.83
C ASP A 207 -21.64 -5.63 5.32
N ASP A 208 -22.13 -6.76 4.82
CA ASP A 208 -22.49 -7.09 3.43
C ASP A 208 -23.60 -6.16 2.85
#